data_AF-A0A8I1Q4Z1-F1
#
_entry.id   AF-A0A8I1Q4Z1-F1
#
_cell.length_a   1.000
_cell.length_b   1.000
_cell.length_c   1.000
_cell.angle_alpha   90.00
_cell.angle_beta   90.00
_cell.angle_gamma   90.00
#
_symmetry.space_group_name_H-M   'P 1'
#
loop_
_entity.id
_entity.type
_entity.pdbx_description
1 polymer ?
#
loop_
_entity_poly.entity_id
_entity_poly.type
_entity_poly.pdbx_seq_one_letter_code
_entity_poly.pdbx_strand_id
1 'polypeptide(L)' 'MIALVLVLTALAVLMTALVLFVRGRKDAPQGTPLPNGRGIMVLTFTGLILALASQLPAFR' A
#
# COMPACT_ATOMS: atom_id res chain seq x y z
N MET A 1 -12.04 18.54 6.88
CA MET A 1 -10.56 18.74 6.97
C MET A 1 -9.83 17.46 7.36
N ILE A 2 -10.18 16.79 8.46
CA ILE A 2 -9.55 15.51 8.88
C ILE A 2 -9.61 14.40 7.81
N ALA A 3 -10.74 14.24 7.13
CA ALA A 3 -10.88 13.23 6.08
C ALA A 3 -9.88 13.46 4.92
N LEU A 4 -9.66 14.72 4.54
CA LEU A 4 -8.76 15.08 3.45
C LEU A 4 -7.30 14.79 3.82
N VAL A 5 -6.91 15.07 5.06
CA VAL A 5 -5.60 14.71 5.61
C VAL A 5 -5.38 13.20 5.57
N LEU A 6 -6.38 12.42 5.99
CA LEU A 6 -6.28 10.96 6.01
C LEU A 6 -6.17 10.36 4.61
N VAL A 7 -6.94 10.86 3.64
CA VAL A 7 -6.85 10.43 2.24
C VAL A 7 -5.47 10.72 1.65
N LEU A 8 -4.93 11.93 1.87
CA LEU A 8 -3.59 12.28 1.38
C LEU A 8 -2.49 11.44 2.06
N THR A 9 -2.64 11.16 3.36
CA THR A 9 -1.69 10.33 4.11
C THR A 9 -1.69 8.89 3.59
N ALA A 10 -2.87 8.33 3.35
CA ALA A 10 -3.02 7.01 2.78
C ALA A 10 -2.42 6.90 1.38
N LEU A 11 -2.64 7.90 0.54
CA LEU A 11 -2.06 7.97 -0.80
C LEU A 11 -0.52 7.99 -0.75
N ALA A 12 0.06 8.78 0.17
CA ALA A 12 1.51 8.84 0.36
C ALA A 12 2.11 7.49 0.79
N VAL A 13 1.43 6.76 1.70
CA VAL A 13 1.84 5.41 2.12
C VAL A 13 1.77 4.43 0.94
N LEU A 14 0.69 4.46 0.17
CA LEU A 14 0.49 3.60 -0.99
C LEU A 14 1.57 3.82 -2.06
N MET A 15 1.89 5.08 -2.35
CA MET A 15 2.96 5.45 -3.28
C MET A 15 4.34 4.99 -2.78
N THR A 16 4.62 5.16 -1.49
CA THR A 16 5.89 4.71 -0.90
C THR A 16 6.04 3.19 -1.01
N ALA A 17 4.98 2.45 -0.67
CA ALA A 17 4.96 1.00 -0.78
C ALA A 17 5.10 0.53 -2.23
N LEU A 18 4.48 1.21 -3.19
CA LEU A 18 4.65 0.94 -4.62
C LEU A 18 6.10 1.14 -5.07
N VAL A 19 6.75 2.25 -4.67
CA VAL A 19 8.15 2.52 -5.01
C VAL A 19 9.07 1.44 -4.46
N LEU A 20 8.90 1.05 -3.21
CA LEU A 20 9.69 -0.03 -2.59
C LEU A 20 9.46 -1.37 -3.30
N PHE A 21 8.22 -1.67 -3.68
CA PHE A 21 7.88 -2.87 -4.44
C PHE A 21 8.54 -2.88 -5.83
N VAL A 22 8.50 -1.77 -6.56
CA VAL A 22 9.12 -1.64 -7.88
C VAL A 22 10.65 -1.71 -7.80
N ARG A 23 11.25 -1.10 -6.77
CA ARG A 23 12.70 -1.20 -6.53
C ARG A 23 13.12 -2.64 -6.21
N GLY A 24 12.45 -3.30 -5.27
CA GLY A 24 12.73 -4.70 -4.94
C GLY A 24 12.54 -5.67 -6.11
N ARG A 25 11.68 -5.34 -7.09
CA ARG A 25 11.56 -6.07 -8.36
C ARG A 25 12.77 -5.88 -9.28
N LYS A 26 13.30 -4.66 -9.38
CA LYS A 26 14.45 -4.33 -10.23
C LYS A 26 15.74 -4.98 -9.75
N ASP A 27 15.91 -5.08 -8.45
CA ASP A 27 17.13 -5.62 -7.82
C ASP A 27 17.14 -7.16 -7.75
N ALA A 28 16.03 -7.83 -8.13
CA ALA A 28 15.91 -9.28 -8.07
C ALA A 28 16.44 -9.96 -9.36
N PRO A 29 17.37 -10.93 -9.26
CA PRO A 29 17.82 -11.72 -10.42
C PRO A 29 16.65 -12.48 -11.06
N GLN A 30 16.49 -12.39 -12.38
CA GLN A 30 15.46 -13.12 -13.12
C GLN A 30 15.58 -14.63 -12.85
N GLY A 31 14.52 -15.26 -12.33
CA GLY A 31 14.48 -16.69 -12.00
C GLY A 31 14.55 -17.01 -10.51
N THR A 32 14.80 -16.02 -9.64
CA THR A 32 14.65 -16.20 -8.18
C THR A 32 13.17 -16.17 -7.79
N PRO A 33 12.67 -17.07 -6.92
CA PRO A 33 11.31 -16.99 -6.39
C PRO A 33 11.16 -15.63 -5.74
N LEU A 34 10.26 -14.82 -6.27
CA LEU A 34 10.12 -13.44 -5.88
C LEU A 34 9.86 -13.35 -4.36
N PRO A 35 10.76 -12.77 -3.54
CA PRO A 35 10.52 -12.63 -2.09
C PRO A 35 9.39 -11.63 -1.77
N ASN A 36 8.72 -11.10 -2.79
CA ASN A 36 7.74 -10.02 -2.70
C ASN A 36 6.35 -10.45 -2.25
N GLY A 37 6.17 -11.71 -1.81
CA GLY A 37 4.95 -12.11 -1.12
C GLY A 37 4.63 -11.17 0.04
N ARG A 38 5.65 -10.75 0.81
CA ARG A 38 5.49 -9.79 1.91
C ARG A 38 5.11 -8.38 1.45
N GLY A 39 5.74 -7.86 0.39
CA GLY A 39 5.44 -6.51 -0.11
C GLY A 39 4.02 -6.39 -0.69
N ILE A 40 3.60 -7.40 -1.46
CA ILE A 40 2.23 -7.47 -1.98
C ILE A 40 1.25 -7.68 -0.82
N MET A 41 1.56 -8.56 0.13
CA MET A 41 0.71 -8.78 1.30
C MET A 41 0.53 -7.50 2.12
N VAL A 42 1.59 -6.71 2.35
CA VAL A 42 1.51 -5.42 3.07
C VAL A 42 0.68 -4.40 2.29
N LEU A 43 0.87 -4.29 0.96
CA LEU A 43 0.05 -3.41 0.10
C LEU A 43 -1.42 -3.81 0.14
N THR A 44 -1.72 -5.10 0.00
CA THR A 44 -3.08 -5.63 0.06
C THR A 44 -3.71 -5.41 1.43
N PHE A 45 -2.99 -5.69 2.52
CA PHE A 45 -3.49 -5.47 3.87
C PHE A 45 -3.77 -3.99 4.14
N THR A 46 -2.87 -3.11 3.71
CA THR A 46 -3.02 -1.66 3.84
C THR A 46 -4.24 -1.17 3.05
N GLY A 47 -4.39 -1.62 1.80
CA GLY A 47 -5.54 -1.31 0.97
C GLY A 47 -6.87 -1.81 1.57
N LEU A 48 -6.90 -3.01 2.14
CA LEU A 48 -8.08 -3.56 2.81
C LEU A 48 -8.47 -2.77 4.07
N ILE A 49 -7.50 -2.41 4.91
CA ILE A 49 -7.73 -1.57 6.09
C ILE A 49 -8.29 -0.21 5.69
N LEU A 50 -7.75 0.39 4.63
CA LEU A 50 -8.22 1.66 4.08
C LEU A 50 -9.63 1.58 3.50
N ALA A 51 -9.94 0.51 2.77
CA ALA A 51 -11.28 0.25 2.28
C ALA A 51 -12.28 0.10 3.44
N LEU A 52 -11.93 -0.64 4.50
CA LEU A 52 -12.75 -0.74 5.71
C LEU A 52 -12.93 0.61 6.41
N ALA A 53 -11.85 1.37 6.56
CA ALA A 53 -11.87 2.69 7.20
C ALA A 53 -12.77 3.66 6.42
N SER A 54 -12.79 3.58 5.10
CA SER A 54 -13.67 4.42 4.25
C SER A 54 -15.16 4.15 4.44
N GLN A 55 -15.54 3.01 5.03
CA GLN A 55 -16.93 2.67 5.33
C GLN A 55 -17.42 3.25 6.67
N LEU A 56 -16.53 3.82 7.49
CA LEU A 56 -16.91 4.40 8.78
C LEU A 56 -17.79 5.66 8.60
N PRO A 57 -18.72 5.93 9.53
CA PRO A 57 -19.63 7.07 9.45
C PRO A 57 -18.94 8.44 9.32
N ALA A 58 -17.69 8.55 9.79
CA ALA A 58 -16.88 9.76 9.67
C ALA A 58 -16.45 10.10 8.23
N PHE A 59 -16.63 9.16 7.29
CA PHE A 59 -16.26 9.29 5.88
C PHE A 59 -17.44 9.11 4.91
N ARG A 60 -18.66 8.92 5.41
CA ARG A 60 -19.90 9.08 4.63
C ARG A 60 -20.31 10.54 4.59
#